data_AF-A0A9W6TJG8-F1
#
_entry.id   AF-A0A9W6TJG8-F1
#
_cell.length_a   1.000
_cell.length_b   1.000
_cell.length_c   1.000
_cell.angle_alpha   90.00
_cell.angle_beta   90.00
_cell.angle_gamma   90.00
#
_symmetry.space_group_name_H-M   'P 1'
#
loop_
_entity.id
_entity.type
_entity.pdbx_description
1 polymer ?
#
loop_
_entity_poly.entity_id
_entity_poly.type
_entity_poly.pdbx_seq_one_letter_code
_entity_poly.pdbx_strand_id
1 'polypeptide(L)'
;MANNFELDQAYLREAVGAPLTEAMAQLAILQPEDPVEFLGNYLLKHVANVEAQQQLQKRKENQQQSGMPQRAAGITGIGSEQQPNELAWEQFLEEEQQVQAQLHSQPSVAMVFQRLLEWICSTLGAEEAYIGRKCVDPQGNSVVHFVASSKHPESVVVDKFVAQPSDEGDEETVRRGVGVAFDVFKEMAPVGEDGSPAVDAESNPLSAAPPKFVHVENVLREPRVKFFGVPKLGALLTRAGQYKSYLHADVLNESNPEEPNVLEQWLVFSADTMGQARAFTRKEIDRFRHATELFLTTLEEKERALYMKDYERRVSSDEPLLREFLVAFAAQVAVQEENLATQLPGPQEGEELSEAAQQQRATKEAELRLSFLTTLLVSHIPTLSIASTRVVPFKPLVLTTFAAGFELLGYTRRELFNPATGQPSWDKIAPLLGEAMLTACLNTFEASLTTTVALAEADSTSAAGLRAIRKALPATAAAVSQAKQTLAEISKADIDAASPVASCIYVWSLAVIARAENLTAMAEQAQQLEDEAAAAAAEAAAAAAGGDDA
;
A
#
# COMPACT_ATOMS: atom_id res chain seq x y z
N MET A 1 56.63 -33.04 26.84
CA MET A 1 55.73 -32.73 27.97
C MET A 1 54.75 -31.71 27.44
N ALA A 2 53.54 -32.14 27.04
CA ALA A 2 52.48 -31.19 26.71
C ALA A 2 52.20 -30.38 27.99
N ASN A 3 52.22 -29.06 27.88
CA ASN A 3 52.01 -28.19 29.03
C ASN A 3 50.58 -28.44 29.56
N ASN A 4 50.44 -28.72 30.86
CA ASN A 4 49.13 -28.91 31.52
C ASN A 4 48.11 -27.81 31.16
N PHE A 5 48.60 -26.61 30.84
CA PHE A 5 47.82 -25.47 30.38
C PHE A 5 47.05 -25.70 29.06
N GLU A 6 47.59 -26.47 28.11
CA GLU A 6 46.92 -26.77 26.84
C GLU A 6 45.78 -27.76 27.01
N LEU A 7 45.92 -28.71 27.95
CA LEU A 7 44.88 -29.67 28.31
C LEU A 7 43.70 -28.98 29.00
N ASP A 8 43.97 -28.05 29.92
CA ASP A 8 42.92 -27.29 30.61
C ASP A 8 42.15 -26.37 29.64
N GLN A 9 42.86 -25.73 28.69
CA GLN A 9 42.22 -24.87 27.69
C GLN A 9 41.34 -25.67 26.71
N ALA A 10 41.80 -26.85 26.29
CA ALA A 10 41.02 -27.73 25.43
C ALA A 10 39.75 -28.20 26.16
N TYR A 11 39.88 -28.62 27.42
CA TYR A 11 38.75 -29.06 28.25
C TYR A 11 37.71 -27.95 28.43
N LEU A 12 38.13 -26.71 28.73
CA LEU A 12 37.20 -25.60 28.89
C LEU A 12 36.47 -25.23 27.59
N ARG A 13 37.17 -25.24 26.45
CA ARG A 13 36.54 -24.99 25.15
C ARG A 13 35.50 -26.06 24.80
N GLU A 14 35.82 -27.32 25.08
CA GLU A 14 34.94 -28.45 24.76
C GLU A 14 33.73 -28.52 25.71
N ALA A 15 33.94 -28.34 27.01
CA ALA A 15 32.89 -28.52 28.02
C ALA A 15 31.92 -27.33 28.12
N VAL A 16 32.41 -26.08 28.01
CA VAL A 16 31.59 -24.89 28.25
C VAL A 16 31.62 -23.87 27.10
N GLY A 17 32.46 -24.08 26.08
CA GLY A 17 32.65 -23.09 25.02
C GLY A 17 31.38 -22.78 24.23
N ALA A 18 30.65 -23.81 23.78
CA ALA A 18 29.42 -23.64 23.02
C ALA A 18 28.29 -22.96 23.84
N PRO A 19 27.87 -23.48 25.02
CA PRO A 19 26.79 -22.86 25.79
C PRO A 19 27.13 -21.45 26.27
N LEU A 20 28.41 -21.18 26.60
CA LEU A 20 28.84 -19.85 27.00
C LEU A 20 28.80 -18.85 25.83
N THR A 21 29.20 -19.28 24.62
CA THR A 21 29.16 -18.43 23.42
C THR A 21 27.72 -18.06 23.06
N GLU A 22 26.80 -19.03 23.13
CA GLU A 22 25.37 -18.80 22.88
C GLU A 22 24.76 -17.86 23.93
N ALA A 23 25.08 -18.07 25.20
CA ALA A 23 24.62 -17.21 26.29
C ALA A 23 25.15 -15.77 26.17
N MET A 24 26.41 -15.59 25.74
CA MET A 24 26.99 -14.27 25.47
C MET A 24 26.33 -13.57 24.27
N ALA A 25 25.94 -14.32 23.23
CA ALA A 25 25.20 -13.77 22.10
C ALA A 25 23.82 -13.26 22.54
N GLN A 26 23.11 -14.02 23.37
CA GLN A 26 21.81 -13.62 23.93
C GLN A 26 21.93 -12.42 24.88
N LEU A 27 23.01 -12.37 25.67
CA LEU A 27 23.31 -11.23 26.53
C LEU A 27 23.50 -9.94 25.71
N ALA A 28 24.21 -10.02 24.58
CA ALA A 28 24.45 -8.88 23.70
C ALA A 28 23.15 -8.34 23.05
N ILE A 29 22.19 -9.24 22.79
CA ILE A 29 20.89 -8.91 22.22
C ILE A 29 19.97 -8.28 23.27
N LEU A 30 19.87 -8.88 24.45
CA LEU A 30 18.85 -8.54 25.44
C LEU A 30 19.29 -7.45 26.43
N GLN A 31 20.59 -7.22 26.59
CA GLN A 31 21.19 -6.21 27.47
C GLN A 31 20.51 -6.10 28.85
N PRO A 32 20.43 -7.21 29.62
CA PRO A 32 19.77 -7.22 30.92
C PRO A 32 20.51 -6.36 31.96
N GLU A 33 19.79 -5.86 32.98
CA GLU A 33 20.35 -5.01 34.04
C GLU A 33 21.44 -5.72 34.87
N ASP A 34 21.26 -7.01 35.17
CA ASP A 34 22.29 -7.87 35.76
C ASP A 34 22.77 -8.93 34.74
N PRO A 35 23.89 -8.68 34.06
CA PRO A 35 24.40 -9.60 33.05
C PRO A 35 24.94 -10.92 33.63
N VAL A 36 25.36 -10.93 34.89
CA VAL A 36 25.93 -12.13 35.53
C VAL A 36 24.82 -13.06 35.98
N GLU A 37 23.76 -12.52 36.60
CA GLU A 37 22.60 -13.30 36.98
C GLU A 37 21.88 -13.87 35.75
N PHE A 38 21.72 -13.08 34.69
CA PHE A 38 21.16 -13.55 33.43
C PHE A 38 21.97 -14.73 32.84
N LEU A 39 23.30 -14.59 32.79
CA LEU A 39 24.18 -15.63 32.27
C LEU A 39 24.07 -16.93 33.10
N GLY A 40 24.02 -16.81 34.43
CA GLY A 40 23.84 -17.95 35.33
C GLY A 40 22.51 -18.68 35.10
N ASN A 41 21.41 -17.93 35.01
CA ASN A 41 20.08 -18.48 34.74
C ASN A 41 19.99 -19.12 33.35
N TYR A 42 20.65 -18.52 32.35
CA TYR A 42 20.72 -19.08 31.00
C TYR A 42 21.41 -20.44 30.99
N LEU A 43 22.58 -20.55 31.63
CA LEU A 43 23.35 -21.79 31.68
C LEU A 43 22.60 -22.91 32.44
N LEU A 44 21.92 -22.58 33.54
CA LEU A 44 21.06 -23.54 34.26
C LEU A 44 19.91 -24.04 33.39
N LYS A 45 19.25 -23.13 32.65
CA LYS A 45 18.18 -23.48 31.71
C LYS A 45 18.71 -24.33 30.55
N HIS A 46 19.91 -24.04 30.05
CA HIS A 46 20.54 -24.82 29.00
C HIS A 46 20.78 -26.27 29.44
N VAL A 47 21.31 -26.49 30.64
CA VAL A 47 21.49 -27.85 31.20
C VAL A 47 20.17 -28.59 31.33
N ALA A 48 19.13 -27.94 31.88
CA ALA A 48 17.80 -28.54 32.00
C ALA A 48 17.21 -28.92 30.63
N ASN A 49 17.41 -28.08 29.61
CA ASN A 49 16.96 -28.36 28.24
C ASN A 49 17.71 -29.55 27.62
N VAL A 50 19.03 -29.63 27.81
CA VAL A 50 19.85 -30.75 27.32
C VAL A 50 19.42 -32.07 27.99
N GLU A 51 19.18 -32.06 29.30
CA GLU A 51 18.67 -33.24 30.01
C GLU A 51 17.28 -33.65 29.53
N ALA A 52 16.38 -32.69 29.31
CA ALA A 52 15.05 -32.96 28.76
C ALA A 52 15.13 -33.56 27.35
N GLN A 53 15.99 -33.02 26.48
CA GLN A 53 16.25 -33.56 25.14
C GLN A 53 16.82 -34.98 25.21
N GLN A 54 17.80 -35.25 26.08
CA GLN A 54 18.34 -36.60 26.26
C GLN A 54 17.27 -37.58 26.77
N GLN A 55 16.38 -37.16 27.66
CA GLN A 55 15.27 -37.99 28.13
C GLN A 55 14.27 -38.28 27.02
N LEU A 56 13.91 -37.27 26.21
CA LEU A 56 13.06 -37.45 25.03
C LEU A 56 13.70 -38.39 24.01
N GLN A 57 15.01 -38.26 23.78
CA GLN A 57 15.73 -39.11 22.85
C GLN A 57 15.81 -40.56 23.35
N LYS A 58 16.09 -40.78 24.63
CA LYS A 58 16.00 -42.10 25.26
C LYS A 58 14.59 -42.68 25.20
N ARG A 59 13.54 -41.85 25.35
CA ARG A 59 12.14 -42.29 25.18
C ARG A 59 11.86 -42.72 23.74
N LYS A 60 12.33 -41.95 22.74
CA LYS A 60 12.20 -42.29 21.32
C LYS A 60 12.96 -43.56 20.97
N GLU A 61 14.20 -43.72 21.46
CA GLU A 61 15.00 -44.93 21.28
C GLU A 61 14.34 -46.16 21.92
N ASN A 62 13.82 -46.02 23.14
CA ASN A 62 13.09 -47.10 23.81
C ASN A 62 11.78 -47.47 23.08
N GLN A 63 11.07 -46.48 22.51
CA GLN A 63 9.87 -46.73 21.70
C GLN A 63 10.22 -47.41 20.36
N GLN A 64 11.35 -47.08 19.75
CA GLN A 64 11.81 -47.71 18.50
C GLN A 64 12.42 -49.10 18.72
N GLN A 65 13.12 -49.33 19.84
CA GLN A 65 13.67 -50.65 20.19
C GLN A 65 12.61 -51.63 20.70
N SER A 66 11.49 -51.17 21.26
CA SER A 66 10.40 -52.02 21.72
C SER A 66 9.44 -52.43 20.59
N GLY A 67 9.98 -52.87 19.45
CA GLY A 67 9.24 -53.38 18.29
C GLY A 67 8.42 -54.67 18.52
N MET A 68 7.59 -54.71 19.57
CA MET A 68 6.59 -55.73 19.82
C MET A 68 5.21 -55.12 20.12
N PRO A 69 4.14 -55.62 19.46
CA PRO A 69 2.77 -55.28 19.83
C PRO A 69 2.39 -56.06 21.10
N GLN A 70 2.80 -55.58 22.28
CA GLN A 70 2.31 -56.12 23.53
C GLN A 70 0.92 -55.57 23.85
N ARG A 71 -0.08 -56.37 23.46
CA ARG A 71 -1.32 -56.52 24.23
C ARG A 71 -0.97 -56.75 25.71
N ALA A 72 -1.08 -55.72 26.52
CA ALA A 72 -1.14 -55.84 27.97
C ALA A 72 -2.43 -55.18 28.44
N ALA A 73 -3.48 -56.00 28.49
CA ALA A 73 -4.66 -55.73 29.29
C ALA A 73 -4.22 -55.63 30.76
N GLY A 74 -4.60 -54.55 31.44
CA GLY A 74 -4.67 -54.55 32.91
C GLY A 74 -3.76 -53.60 33.68
N ILE A 75 -3.53 -52.35 33.22
CA ILE A 75 -3.33 -51.19 34.11
C ILE A 75 -4.03 -49.99 33.44
N THR A 76 -5.35 -49.93 33.57
CA THR A 76 -6.20 -48.86 33.03
C THR A 76 -6.34 -47.74 34.05
N GLY A 77 -5.99 -46.51 33.67
CA GLY A 77 -6.66 -45.36 34.29
C GLY A 77 -6.05 -43.97 34.12
N ILE A 78 -4.72 -43.80 34.10
CA ILE A 78 -4.17 -42.45 34.39
C ILE A 78 -3.15 -41.94 33.33
N GLY A 79 -2.65 -42.79 32.43
CA GLY A 79 -1.58 -42.40 31.48
C GLY A 79 -1.97 -42.16 30.02
N SER A 80 -3.21 -42.47 29.61
CA SER A 80 -3.58 -42.50 28.18
C SER A 80 -4.18 -41.19 27.62
N GLU A 81 -4.55 -40.23 28.46
CA GLU A 81 -5.11 -38.94 28.00
C GLU A 81 -4.06 -37.88 27.69
N GLN A 82 -2.81 -38.03 28.17
CA GLN A 82 -1.74 -37.07 27.89
C GLN A 82 -1.12 -37.24 26.49
N GLN A 83 -0.97 -38.48 26.01
CA GLN A 83 -0.39 -38.77 24.69
C GLN A 83 -1.12 -38.15 23.48
N PRO A 84 -2.46 -38.16 23.38
CA PRO A 84 -3.14 -37.54 22.23
C PRO A 84 -3.02 -36.01 22.23
N ASN A 85 -2.93 -35.37 23.40
CA ASN A 85 -2.74 -33.93 23.50
C ASN A 85 -1.31 -33.50 23.13
N GLU A 86 -0.29 -34.28 23.51
CA GLU A 86 1.10 -34.03 23.10
C GLU A 86 1.26 -34.12 21.59
N LEU A 87 0.73 -35.17 20.95
CA LEU A 87 0.79 -35.33 19.49
C LEU A 87 0.05 -34.20 18.75
N ALA A 88 -1.11 -33.79 19.26
CA ALA A 88 -1.86 -32.68 18.66
C ALA A 88 -1.14 -31.33 18.80
N TRP A 89 -0.37 -31.15 19.87
CA TRP A 89 0.45 -29.96 20.08
C TRP A 89 1.71 -29.95 19.21
N GLU A 90 2.40 -31.09 19.07
CA GLU A 90 3.55 -31.23 18.17
C GLU A 90 3.14 -30.95 16.71
N GLN A 91 2.02 -31.53 16.25
CA GLN A 91 1.49 -31.26 14.90
C GLN A 91 1.14 -29.78 14.70
N PHE A 92 0.60 -29.13 15.72
CA PHE A 92 0.28 -27.71 15.67
C PHE A 92 1.55 -26.84 15.55
N LEU A 93 2.61 -27.17 16.32
CA LEU A 93 3.89 -26.47 16.23
C LEU A 93 4.59 -26.69 14.88
N GLU A 94 4.52 -27.90 14.31
CA GLU A 94 5.07 -28.19 12.99
C GLU A 94 4.32 -27.43 11.88
N GLU A 95 2.98 -27.39 11.94
CA GLU A 95 2.15 -26.61 11.03
C GLU A 95 2.49 -25.11 11.13
N GLU A 96 2.64 -24.61 12.35
CA GLU A 96 3.01 -23.21 12.63
C GLU A 96 4.37 -22.84 12.03
N GLN A 97 5.41 -23.64 12.29
CA GLN A 97 6.74 -23.42 11.71
C GLN A 97 6.71 -23.47 10.18
N GLN A 98 5.95 -24.41 9.62
CA GLN A 98 5.81 -24.53 8.18
C GLN A 98 5.15 -23.28 7.58
N VAL A 99 4.08 -22.78 8.19
CA VAL A 99 3.40 -21.57 7.74
C VAL A 99 4.30 -20.35 7.93
N GLN A 100 4.97 -20.20 9.07
CA GLN A 100 5.91 -19.10 9.30
C GLN A 100 7.01 -19.08 8.23
N ALA A 101 7.59 -20.23 7.88
CA ALA A 101 8.57 -20.34 6.80
C ALA A 101 7.97 -19.94 5.44
N GLN A 102 6.73 -20.37 5.14
CA GLN A 102 6.03 -19.99 3.92
C GLN A 102 5.77 -18.48 3.84
N LEU A 103 5.35 -17.85 4.93
CA LEU A 103 5.12 -16.40 5.01
C LEU A 103 6.43 -15.63 4.75
N HIS A 104 7.53 -16.02 5.40
CA HIS A 104 8.84 -15.39 5.18
C HIS A 104 9.33 -15.50 3.73
N SER A 105 9.05 -16.63 3.09
CA SER A 105 9.47 -16.90 1.70
C SER A 105 8.73 -16.07 0.65
N GLN A 106 7.59 -15.46 0.97
CA GLN A 106 6.80 -14.71 -0.01
C GLN A 106 7.54 -13.47 -0.50
N PRO A 107 7.38 -13.06 -1.78
CA PRO A 107 8.12 -11.93 -2.34
C PRO A 107 7.59 -10.56 -1.91
N SER A 108 6.32 -10.46 -1.52
CA SER A 108 5.65 -9.19 -1.21
C SER A 108 4.68 -9.33 -0.03
N VAL A 109 4.34 -8.21 0.60
CA VAL A 109 3.37 -8.16 1.71
C VAL A 109 1.97 -8.61 1.28
N ALA A 110 1.54 -8.28 0.05
CA ALA A 110 0.25 -8.75 -0.47
C ALA A 110 0.17 -10.29 -0.53
N MET A 111 1.26 -10.95 -0.93
CA MET A 111 1.32 -12.42 -0.95
C MET A 111 1.38 -13.01 0.47
N VAL A 112 2.03 -12.32 1.41
CA VAL A 112 2.01 -12.67 2.84
C VAL A 112 0.58 -12.60 3.41
N PHE A 113 -0.17 -11.55 3.07
CA PHE A 113 -1.57 -11.39 3.46
C PHE A 113 -2.43 -12.54 2.91
N GLN A 114 -2.30 -12.82 1.61
CA GLN A 114 -3.03 -13.91 0.96
C GLN A 114 -2.77 -15.26 1.64
N ARG A 115 -1.49 -15.61 1.87
CA ARG A 115 -1.13 -16.89 2.49
C ARG A 115 -1.62 -17.02 3.93
N LEU A 116 -1.56 -15.96 4.72
CA LEU A 116 -2.16 -15.96 6.07
C LEU A 116 -3.67 -16.25 5.98
N LEU A 117 -4.37 -15.54 5.10
CA LEU A 117 -5.82 -15.62 5.02
C LEU A 117 -6.31 -16.98 4.53
N GLU A 118 -5.59 -17.61 3.60
CA GLU A 118 -5.81 -19.00 3.17
C GLU A 118 -5.63 -19.97 4.34
N TRP A 119 -4.56 -19.80 5.13
CA TRP A 119 -4.32 -20.63 6.33
C TRP A 119 -5.42 -20.45 7.37
N ILE A 120 -5.78 -19.21 7.71
CA ILE A 120 -6.87 -18.91 8.65
C ILE A 120 -8.19 -19.56 8.17
N CYS A 121 -8.53 -19.46 6.89
CA CYS A 121 -9.75 -20.07 6.36
C CYS A 121 -9.73 -21.60 6.51
N SER A 122 -8.63 -22.24 6.11
CA SER A 122 -8.47 -23.69 6.20
C SER A 122 -8.56 -24.18 7.65
N THR A 123 -7.81 -23.54 8.55
CA THR A 123 -7.66 -23.98 9.95
C THR A 123 -8.89 -23.74 10.80
N LEU A 124 -9.71 -22.74 10.44
CA LEU A 124 -10.96 -22.42 11.13
C LEU A 124 -12.21 -22.97 10.42
N GLY A 125 -12.06 -23.56 9.22
CA GLY A 125 -13.19 -23.88 8.34
C GLY A 125 -14.05 -22.66 8.01
N ALA A 126 -13.46 -21.46 8.01
CA ALA A 126 -14.18 -20.22 7.72
C ALA A 126 -14.57 -20.17 6.24
N GLU A 127 -15.64 -19.44 5.93
CA GLU A 127 -16.09 -19.19 4.56
C GLU A 127 -15.18 -18.20 3.85
N GLU A 128 -14.79 -17.13 4.54
CA GLU A 128 -13.86 -16.12 4.05
C GLU A 128 -13.12 -15.50 5.24
N ALA A 129 -11.91 -15.03 5.00
CA ALA A 129 -11.14 -14.24 5.94
C ALA A 129 -10.54 -13.05 5.20
N TYR A 130 -10.44 -11.91 5.89
CA TYR A 130 -10.01 -10.65 5.30
C TYR A 130 -9.18 -9.81 6.28
N ILE A 131 -8.29 -8.99 5.72
CA ILE A 131 -7.46 -8.02 6.46
C ILE A 131 -7.92 -6.61 6.10
N GLY A 132 -8.26 -5.83 7.12
CA GLY A 132 -8.47 -4.40 7.06
C GLY A 132 -7.29 -3.61 7.61
N ARG A 133 -7.09 -2.39 7.11
CA ARG A 133 -6.20 -1.39 7.68
C ARG A 133 -7.05 -0.29 8.30
N LYS A 134 -6.75 0.11 9.53
CA LYS A 134 -7.32 1.34 10.10
C LYS A 134 -6.62 2.53 9.44
N CYS A 135 -7.39 3.39 8.80
CA CYS A 135 -6.90 4.65 8.25
C CYS A 135 -7.87 5.79 8.59
N VAL A 136 -7.53 6.99 8.14
CA VAL A 136 -8.32 8.20 8.35
C VAL A 136 -8.78 8.69 6.99
N ASP A 137 -10.06 9.00 6.86
CA ASP A 137 -10.63 9.57 5.65
C ASP A 137 -10.29 11.08 5.51
N PRO A 138 -10.57 11.73 4.37
CA PRO A 138 -10.32 13.17 4.21
C PRO A 138 -11.05 14.07 5.21
N GLN A 139 -12.10 13.57 5.87
CA GLN A 139 -12.88 14.31 6.86
C GLN A 139 -12.34 14.11 8.28
N GLY A 140 -11.30 13.30 8.46
CA GLY A 140 -10.71 13.00 9.77
C GLY A 140 -11.38 11.82 10.50
N ASN A 141 -12.35 11.13 9.88
CA ASN A 141 -12.99 9.99 10.50
C ASN A 141 -12.12 8.74 10.40
N SER A 142 -12.11 7.92 11.45
CA SER A 142 -11.48 6.60 11.40
C SER A 142 -12.29 5.67 10.49
N VAL A 143 -11.61 5.02 9.55
CA VAL A 143 -12.19 4.04 8.63
C VAL A 143 -11.37 2.75 8.67
N VAL A 144 -12.04 1.59 8.52
CA VAL A 144 -11.37 0.30 8.30
C VAL A 144 -11.50 -0.03 6.83
N HIS A 145 -10.38 0.01 6.09
CA HIS A 145 -10.30 -0.31 4.67
C HIS A 145 -9.81 -1.74 4.47
N PHE A 146 -10.63 -2.60 3.87
CA PHE A 146 -10.29 -4.00 3.61
C PHE A 146 -9.40 -4.14 2.38
N VAL A 147 -8.16 -4.59 2.61
CA VAL A 147 -7.08 -4.62 1.60
C VAL A 147 -6.77 -6.02 1.08
N ALA A 148 -7.20 -7.08 1.78
CA ALA A 148 -6.97 -8.45 1.34
C ALA A 148 -8.11 -9.37 1.78
N SER A 149 -8.32 -10.43 0.99
CA SER A 149 -9.27 -11.52 1.26
C SER A 149 -8.70 -12.86 0.81
N SER A 150 -9.04 -13.94 1.51
CA SER A 150 -8.74 -15.32 1.11
C SER A 150 -9.40 -15.73 -0.21
N LYS A 151 -10.43 -15.01 -0.66
CA LYS A 151 -11.14 -15.24 -1.92
C LYS A 151 -10.74 -14.26 -3.02
N HIS A 152 -9.66 -13.50 -2.86
CA HIS A 152 -9.20 -12.59 -3.91
C HIS A 152 -8.84 -13.37 -5.19
N PRO A 153 -9.30 -12.95 -6.41
CA PRO A 153 -9.95 -11.67 -6.74
C PRO A 153 -11.49 -11.64 -6.70
N GLU A 154 -12.16 -12.74 -6.35
CA GLU A 154 -13.62 -12.88 -6.37
C GLU A 154 -14.34 -12.22 -5.18
N SER A 155 -13.58 -11.84 -4.14
CA SER A 155 -14.12 -11.20 -2.95
C SER A 155 -14.76 -9.84 -3.26
N VAL A 156 -15.98 -9.64 -2.73
CA VAL A 156 -16.70 -8.35 -2.77
C VAL A 156 -16.27 -7.38 -1.66
N VAL A 157 -15.41 -7.83 -0.74
CA VAL A 157 -14.98 -7.09 0.46
C VAL A 157 -13.73 -6.26 0.20
N VAL A 158 -12.84 -6.71 -0.70
CA VAL A 158 -11.63 -5.96 -1.06
C VAL A 158 -12.00 -4.59 -1.64
N ASP A 159 -11.24 -3.55 -1.27
CA ASP A 159 -11.49 -2.14 -1.57
C ASP A 159 -12.79 -1.56 -0.97
N LYS A 160 -13.42 -2.27 -0.02
CA LYS A 160 -14.54 -1.74 0.76
C LYS A 160 -14.06 -1.21 2.10
N PHE A 161 -14.86 -0.33 2.69
CA PHE A 161 -14.55 0.26 3.98
C PHE A 161 -15.78 0.38 4.89
N VAL A 162 -15.50 0.38 6.20
CA VAL A 162 -16.45 0.69 7.27
C VAL A 162 -15.96 1.99 7.90
N ALA A 163 -16.82 3.01 7.94
CA ALA A 163 -16.51 4.25 8.64
C ALA A 163 -17.00 4.19 10.08
N GLN A 164 -16.23 4.75 11.01
CA GLN A 164 -16.71 5.03 12.35
C GLN A 164 -17.73 6.18 12.22
N PRO A 165 -18.99 5.99 12.67
CA PRO A 165 -19.96 7.08 12.64
C PRO A 165 -19.43 8.23 13.50
N SER A 166 -19.49 9.45 12.97
CA SER A 166 -19.24 10.66 13.73
C SER A 166 -20.44 10.95 14.64
N ASP A 167 -20.19 11.55 15.81
CA ASP A 167 -21.24 11.91 16.78
C ASP A 167 -22.26 12.93 16.22
N GLU A 168 -21.95 13.56 15.08
CA GLU A 168 -22.78 14.54 14.38
C GLU A 168 -23.62 13.94 13.23
N GLY A 169 -23.64 12.61 13.09
CA GLY A 169 -24.33 11.92 12.01
C GLY A 169 -25.87 11.88 12.13
N ASP A 170 -26.53 11.66 11.00
CA ASP A 170 -27.98 11.50 10.85
C ASP A 170 -28.56 10.47 11.85
N GLU A 171 -29.78 10.68 12.36
CA GLU A 171 -30.34 9.85 13.45
C GLU A 171 -30.34 8.34 13.13
N GLU A 172 -30.48 7.98 11.85
CA GLU A 172 -30.48 6.58 11.42
C GLU A 172 -29.10 5.92 11.56
N THR A 173 -28.02 6.66 11.29
CA THR A 173 -26.63 6.20 11.49
C THR A 173 -26.29 6.05 12.97
N VAL A 174 -26.79 6.95 13.81
CA VAL A 174 -26.60 6.89 15.27
C VAL A 174 -27.33 5.67 15.86
N ARG A 175 -28.53 5.33 15.35
CA ARG A 175 -29.30 4.16 15.80
C ARG A 175 -28.62 2.84 15.49
N ARG A 176 -27.89 2.72 14.38
CA ARG A 176 -27.10 1.51 14.11
C ARG A 176 -25.88 1.44 15.01
N GLY A 177 -25.29 2.57 15.41
CA GLY A 177 -24.12 2.60 16.29
C GLY A 177 -22.81 2.26 15.56
N VAL A 178 -21.70 2.35 16.29
CA VAL A 178 -20.36 2.06 15.79
C VAL A 178 -20.29 0.60 15.31
N GLY A 179 -19.95 0.39 14.03
CA GLY A 179 -19.93 -0.93 13.41
C GLY A 179 -19.03 -1.91 14.15
N VAL A 180 -19.38 -3.20 14.14
CA VAL A 180 -18.70 -4.26 14.94
C VAL A 180 -17.18 -4.29 14.71
N ALA A 181 -16.71 -3.96 13.50
CA ALA A 181 -15.29 -3.90 13.17
C ALA A 181 -14.50 -2.81 13.93
N PHE A 182 -15.18 -1.88 14.61
CA PHE A 182 -14.55 -0.88 15.50
C PHE A 182 -14.64 -1.25 16.97
N ASP A 183 -15.47 -2.23 17.35
CA ASP A 183 -15.50 -2.73 18.73
C ASP A 183 -14.12 -3.29 19.14
N VAL A 184 -13.32 -3.75 18.18
CA VAL A 184 -11.94 -4.19 18.41
C VAL A 184 -10.96 -3.09 18.80
N PHE A 185 -11.33 -1.81 18.66
CA PHE A 185 -10.51 -0.67 19.11
C PHE A 185 -11.04 -0.02 20.38
N LYS A 186 -12.18 -0.46 20.90
CA LYS A 186 -12.74 0.11 22.13
C LYS A 186 -11.88 -0.30 23.31
N GLU A 187 -11.25 0.68 23.93
CA GLU A 187 -10.51 0.45 25.17
C GLU A 187 -11.49 -0.01 26.25
N MET A 188 -11.25 -1.21 26.77
CA MET A 188 -12.01 -1.75 27.89
C MET A 188 -11.09 -1.85 29.09
N ALA A 189 -11.57 -1.38 30.24
CA ALA A 189 -10.92 -1.69 31.50
C ALA A 189 -10.92 -3.22 31.65
N PRO A 190 -9.75 -3.85 31.80
CA PRO A 190 -9.69 -5.29 31.99
C PRO A 190 -10.48 -5.66 33.24
N VAL A 191 -11.25 -6.74 33.15
CA VAL A 191 -12.13 -7.21 34.23
C VAL A 191 -11.52 -8.49 34.80
N GLY A 192 -11.36 -8.55 36.13
CA GLY A 192 -10.92 -9.73 36.86
C GLY A 192 -11.95 -10.86 36.82
N GLU A 193 -11.55 -12.05 37.32
CA GLU A 193 -12.43 -13.23 37.34
C GLU A 193 -13.73 -13.02 38.13
N ASP A 194 -13.73 -12.07 39.07
CA ASP A 194 -14.85 -11.71 39.94
C ASP A 194 -15.73 -10.57 39.39
N GLY A 195 -15.42 -10.04 38.20
CA GLY A 195 -16.14 -8.92 37.61
C GLY A 195 -15.66 -7.54 38.09
N SER A 196 -14.64 -7.47 38.95
CA SER A 196 -14.03 -6.21 39.40
C SER A 196 -12.95 -5.72 38.40
N PRO A 197 -12.53 -4.45 38.43
CA PRO A 197 -11.41 -3.98 37.61
C PRO A 197 -10.15 -4.78 37.92
N ALA A 198 -9.52 -5.34 36.90
CA ALA A 198 -8.28 -6.09 37.09
C ALA A 198 -7.18 -5.14 37.57
N VAL A 199 -6.48 -5.55 38.63
CA VAL A 199 -5.38 -4.79 39.24
C VAL A 199 -4.04 -5.50 38.99
N ASP A 200 -2.96 -4.73 38.91
CA ASP A 200 -1.59 -5.24 38.86
C ASP A 200 -1.14 -5.80 40.23
N ALA A 201 0.12 -6.27 40.31
CA ALA A 201 0.69 -6.83 41.55
C ALA A 201 0.76 -5.78 42.67
N GLU A 202 0.81 -4.50 42.32
CA GLU A 202 0.83 -3.33 43.17
C GLU A 202 -0.57 -2.79 43.50
N SER A 203 -1.64 -3.50 43.09
CA SER A 203 -3.04 -3.10 43.27
C SER A 203 -3.47 -1.83 42.52
N ASN A 204 -2.74 -1.40 41.49
CA ASN A 204 -3.18 -0.35 40.57
C ASN A 204 -4.10 -0.94 39.49
N PRO A 205 -5.13 -0.20 39.03
CA PRO A 205 -5.94 -0.62 37.90
C PRO A 205 -5.06 -0.81 36.66
N LEU A 206 -5.17 -1.97 36.02
CA LEU A 206 -4.52 -2.20 34.73
C LEU A 206 -5.05 -1.19 33.70
N SER A 207 -4.15 -0.72 32.83
CA SER A 207 -4.52 0.21 31.76
C SER A 207 -5.59 -0.39 30.86
N ALA A 208 -6.51 0.47 30.41
CA ALA A 208 -7.54 0.06 29.46
C ALA A 208 -6.86 -0.44 28.18
N ALA A 209 -7.26 -1.62 27.71
CA ALA A 209 -6.70 -2.24 26.52
C ALA A 209 -7.82 -2.62 25.55
N PRO A 210 -7.56 -2.60 24.23
CA PRO A 210 -8.52 -3.12 23.27
C PRO A 210 -8.86 -4.60 23.55
N PRO A 211 -10.07 -5.07 23.24
CA PRO A 211 -10.42 -6.47 23.40
C PRO A 211 -9.47 -7.38 22.61
N LYS A 212 -9.19 -8.54 23.19
CA LYS A 212 -8.42 -9.61 22.53
C LYS A 212 -9.05 -10.06 21.21
N PHE A 213 -10.38 -10.04 21.12
CA PHE A 213 -11.19 -10.32 19.94
C PHE A 213 -12.65 -9.92 20.19
N VAL A 214 -13.43 -9.82 19.12
CA VAL A 214 -14.88 -9.65 19.12
C VAL A 214 -15.50 -10.80 18.33
N HIS A 215 -16.45 -11.52 18.92
CA HIS A 215 -17.15 -12.63 18.28
C HIS A 215 -18.66 -12.36 18.26
N VAL A 216 -19.24 -12.36 17.06
CA VAL A 216 -20.68 -12.25 16.83
C VAL A 216 -21.18 -13.60 16.33
N GLU A 217 -21.82 -14.38 17.19
CA GLU A 217 -22.29 -15.74 16.88
C GLU A 217 -23.36 -15.78 15.78
N ASN A 218 -24.18 -14.73 15.66
CA ASN A 218 -25.21 -14.63 14.65
C ASN A 218 -25.25 -13.21 14.07
N VAL A 219 -24.60 -13.04 12.92
CA VAL A 219 -24.44 -11.73 12.25
C VAL A 219 -25.77 -11.10 11.83
N LEU A 220 -26.82 -11.89 11.60
CA LEU A 220 -28.15 -11.36 11.25
C LEU A 220 -28.91 -10.77 12.45
N ARG A 221 -28.48 -11.09 13.68
CA ARG A 221 -29.06 -10.54 14.91
C ARG A 221 -28.36 -9.26 15.37
N GLU A 222 -27.19 -8.96 14.82
CA GLU A 222 -26.40 -7.78 15.16
C GLU A 222 -26.51 -6.74 14.03
N PRO A 223 -27.37 -5.71 14.16
CA PRO A 223 -27.59 -4.71 13.11
C PRO A 223 -26.35 -3.85 12.81
N ARG A 224 -25.33 -3.87 13.68
CA ARG A 224 -24.04 -3.20 13.49
C ARG A 224 -23.12 -3.88 12.49
N VAL A 225 -23.41 -5.13 12.08
CA VAL A 225 -22.62 -5.83 11.06
C VAL A 225 -22.93 -5.23 9.69
N LYS A 226 -21.90 -4.72 9.00
CA LYS A 226 -22.02 -4.25 7.62
C LYS A 226 -21.81 -5.42 6.65
N PHE A 227 -22.80 -5.67 5.79
CA PHE A 227 -22.70 -6.65 4.71
C PHE A 227 -22.38 -5.94 3.39
N PHE A 228 -21.34 -6.39 2.68
CA PHE A 228 -20.97 -5.86 1.36
C PHE A 228 -21.64 -6.61 0.18
N GLY A 229 -22.35 -7.70 0.50
CA GLY A 229 -23.15 -8.49 -0.44
C GLY A 229 -24.49 -8.86 0.17
N VAL A 230 -25.10 -9.94 -0.33
CA VAL A 230 -26.36 -10.47 0.22
C VAL A 230 -26.13 -10.95 1.65
N PRO A 231 -26.89 -10.44 2.66
CA PRO A 231 -26.77 -10.91 4.03
C PRO A 231 -27.03 -12.41 4.13
N LYS A 232 -26.16 -13.13 4.83
CA LYS A 232 -26.24 -14.58 5.04
C LYS A 232 -26.13 -14.90 6.54
N LEU A 233 -26.70 -16.04 6.94
CA LEU A 233 -26.61 -16.54 8.31
C LEU A 233 -25.21 -17.12 8.58
N GLY A 234 -24.62 -16.76 9.72
CA GLY A 234 -23.30 -17.24 10.15
C GLY A 234 -22.79 -16.41 11.33
N ALA A 235 -21.50 -16.55 11.62
CA ALA A 235 -20.79 -15.81 12.64
C ALA A 235 -19.67 -14.95 12.05
N LEU A 236 -19.24 -13.95 12.81
CA LEU A 236 -18.10 -13.08 12.51
C LEU A 236 -17.14 -13.07 13.70
N LEU A 237 -15.85 -13.28 13.44
CA LEU A 237 -14.79 -13.21 14.42
C LEU A 237 -13.78 -12.15 13.95
N THR A 238 -13.51 -11.15 14.80
CA THR A 238 -12.64 -10.02 14.45
C THR A 238 -11.64 -9.73 15.56
N ARG A 239 -10.40 -9.36 15.20
CA ARG A 239 -9.35 -8.91 16.13
C ARG A 239 -8.60 -7.74 15.50
N ALA A 240 -8.24 -6.76 16.32
CA ALA A 240 -7.29 -5.72 15.95
C ALA A 240 -5.89 -6.09 16.43
N GLY A 241 -4.88 -5.73 15.64
CA GLY A 241 -3.47 -5.91 15.99
C GLY A 241 -2.68 -4.67 15.59
N GLN A 242 -1.85 -4.19 16.51
CA GLN A 242 -0.90 -3.12 16.23
C GLN A 242 0.43 -3.72 15.81
N TYR A 243 1.10 -3.10 14.85
CA TYR A 243 2.44 -3.49 14.43
C TYR A 243 3.27 -2.29 13.99
N LYS A 244 4.59 -2.46 13.98
CA LYS A 244 5.59 -1.50 13.53
C LYS A 244 5.77 -1.61 12.02
N SER A 245 5.18 -0.68 11.29
CA SER A 245 5.33 -0.60 9.84
C SER A 245 6.69 0.00 9.46
N TYR A 246 7.33 -0.64 8.49
CA TYR A 246 8.54 -0.14 7.82
C TYR A 246 8.27 0.23 6.35
N LEU A 247 7.06 -0.01 5.84
CA LEU A 247 6.68 0.33 4.47
C LEU A 247 5.72 1.54 4.45
N HIS A 248 6.20 2.69 4.90
CA HIS A 248 5.49 3.96 4.83
C HIS A 248 6.36 5.08 4.24
N ALA A 249 5.73 6.15 3.76
CA ALA A 249 6.40 7.18 2.98
C ALA A 249 7.50 7.94 3.75
N ASP A 250 7.36 8.02 5.07
CA ASP A 250 8.29 8.72 5.94
C ASP A 250 9.31 7.80 6.63
N VAL A 251 9.44 6.53 6.20
CA VAL A 251 10.38 5.57 6.82
C VAL A 251 11.83 6.04 6.75
N LEU A 252 12.20 6.78 5.71
CA LEU A 252 13.55 7.30 5.57
C LEU A 252 13.77 8.45 6.55
N ASN A 253 14.65 8.24 7.52
CA ASN A 253 15.09 9.26 8.44
C ASN A 253 16.26 10.04 7.84
N GLU A 254 15.97 11.25 7.34
CA GLU A 254 16.97 12.12 6.73
C GLU A 254 18.04 12.61 7.72
N SER A 255 17.70 12.66 9.02
CA SER A 255 18.63 13.10 10.07
C SER A 255 19.54 11.96 10.55
N ASN A 256 19.01 10.72 10.59
CA ASN A 256 19.78 9.53 10.94
C ASN A 256 19.43 8.36 10.00
N PRO A 257 20.13 8.22 8.86
CA PRO A 257 19.83 7.19 7.86
C PRO A 257 19.95 5.74 8.35
N GLU A 258 20.64 5.51 9.48
CA GLU A 258 20.80 4.18 10.09
C GLU A 258 19.57 3.75 10.90
N GLU A 259 18.75 4.71 11.34
CA GLU A 259 17.56 4.47 12.16
C GLU A 259 16.29 4.82 11.38
N PRO A 260 15.65 3.85 10.70
CA PRO A 260 14.41 4.13 9.97
C PRO A 260 13.33 4.62 10.94
N ASN A 261 12.55 5.59 10.48
CA ASN A 261 11.34 5.97 11.19
C ASN A 261 10.38 4.78 11.18
N VAL A 262 9.72 4.54 12.31
CA VAL A 262 8.78 3.45 12.47
C VAL A 262 7.40 4.04 12.70
N LEU A 263 6.41 3.61 11.93
CA LEU A 263 5.03 4.01 12.09
C LEU A 263 4.22 2.87 12.70
N GLU A 264 3.58 3.12 13.84
CA GLU A 264 2.64 2.16 14.41
C GLU A 264 1.34 2.15 13.60
N GLN A 265 1.01 0.99 13.03
CA GLN A 265 -0.20 0.80 12.23
C GLN A 265 -1.11 -0.27 12.85
N TRP A 266 -2.40 -0.15 12.56
CA TRP A 266 -3.43 -1.07 13.04
C TRP A 266 -4.00 -1.89 11.89
N LEU A 267 -3.93 -3.21 12.03
CA LEU A 267 -4.61 -4.18 11.18
C LEU A 267 -5.85 -4.73 11.89
N VAL A 268 -6.89 -5.02 11.10
CA VAL A 268 -8.11 -5.68 11.53
C VAL A 268 -8.20 -7.01 10.80
N PHE A 269 -8.02 -8.11 11.53
CA PHE A 269 -8.21 -9.45 11.03
C PHE A 269 -9.66 -9.83 11.24
N SER A 270 -10.31 -10.41 10.24
CA SER A 270 -11.66 -10.92 10.37
C SER A 270 -11.81 -12.24 9.63
N ALA A 271 -12.62 -13.13 10.18
CA ALA A 271 -13.04 -14.39 9.57
C ALA A 271 -14.54 -14.57 9.80
N ASP A 272 -15.23 -15.13 8.80
CA ASP A 272 -16.67 -15.35 8.88
C ASP A 272 -17.08 -16.76 8.45
N THR A 273 -18.23 -17.21 8.92
CA THR A 273 -18.88 -18.47 8.52
C THR A 273 -20.20 -18.19 7.78
N MET A 274 -20.30 -17.05 7.09
CA MET A 274 -21.53 -16.59 6.46
C MET A 274 -21.97 -17.52 5.32
N GLY A 275 -23.14 -18.14 5.48
CA GLY A 275 -23.65 -19.17 4.57
C GLY A 275 -23.49 -20.60 5.11
N GLN A 276 -22.72 -20.79 6.18
CA GLN A 276 -22.56 -22.08 6.87
C GLN A 276 -23.47 -22.23 8.09
N ALA A 277 -24.10 -21.13 8.55
CA ALA A 277 -25.04 -21.12 9.68
C ALA A 277 -24.49 -21.71 11.00
N ARG A 278 -23.19 -21.54 11.27
CA ARG A 278 -22.53 -22.01 12.51
C ARG A 278 -21.75 -20.91 13.20
N ALA A 279 -21.61 -21.00 14.52
CA ALA A 279 -20.70 -20.16 15.31
C ALA A 279 -19.26 -20.71 15.31
N PHE A 280 -18.30 -19.86 15.65
CA PHE A 280 -16.94 -20.31 15.92
C PHE A 280 -16.86 -21.00 17.30
N THR A 281 -16.17 -22.12 17.35
CA THR A 281 -15.84 -22.86 18.57
C THR A 281 -14.72 -22.15 19.32
N ARG A 282 -14.60 -22.43 20.63
CA ARG A 282 -13.51 -21.88 21.46
C ARG A 282 -12.12 -22.21 20.91
N LYS A 283 -11.93 -23.44 20.42
CA LYS A 283 -10.67 -23.88 19.81
C LYS A 283 -10.33 -23.08 18.54
N GLU A 284 -11.32 -22.79 17.70
CA GLU A 284 -11.16 -21.95 16.51
C GLU A 284 -10.81 -20.50 16.90
N ILE A 285 -11.48 -19.94 17.91
CA ILE A 285 -11.19 -18.59 18.42
C ILE A 285 -9.75 -18.49 18.95
N ASP A 286 -9.30 -19.47 19.74
CA ASP A 286 -7.94 -19.49 20.27
C ASP A 286 -6.89 -19.63 19.15
N ARG A 287 -7.16 -20.47 18.14
CA ARG A 287 -6.31 -20.59 16.93
C ARG A 287 -6.26 -19.30 16.13
N PHE A 288 -7.39 -18.62 15.93
CA PHE A 288 -7.44 -17.35 15.22
C PHE A 288 -6.59 -16.28 15.91
N ARG A 289 -6.68 -16.19 17.25
CA ARG A 289 -5.88 -15.25 18.04
C ARG A 289 -4.39 -15.54 17.90
N HIS A 290 -3.99 -16.80 18.06
CA HIS A 290 -2.59 -17.21 17.93
C HIS A 290 -2.03 -16.94 16.54
N ALA A 291 -2.75 -17.35 15.49
CA ALA A 291 -2.34 -17.14 14.10
C ALA A 291 -2.15 -15.65 13.76
N THR A 292 -3.04 -14.80 14.24
CA THR A 292 -2.96 -13.35 13.99
C THR A 292 -1.91 -12.66 14.87
N GLU A 293 -1.53 -13.22 16.01
CA GLU A 293 -0.39 -12.74 16.83
C GLU A 293 0.94 -13.03 16.11
N LEU A 294 1.17 -14.30 15.76
CA LEU A 294 2.33 -14.76 15.01
C LEU A 294 2.54 -13.97 13.72
N PHE A 295 1.43 -13.69 13.03
CA PHE A 295 1.44 -12.94 11.79
C PHE A 295 1.95 -11.52 11.95
N LEU A 296 1.57 -10.79 13.01
CA LEU A 296 2.01 -9.41 13.20
C LEU A 296 3.53 -9.35 13.34
N THR A 297 4.13 -10.24 14.14
CA THR A 297 5.59 -10.35 14.27
C THR A 297 6.25 -10.71 12.94
N THR A 298 5.71 -11.70 12.23
CA THR A 298 6.22 -12.11 10.92
C THR A 298 6.14 -10.97 9.89
N LEU A 299 5.07 -10.18 9.94
CA LEU A 299 4.88 -9.04 9.05
C LEU A 299 5.89 -7.93 9.33
N GLU A 300 6.15 -7.59 10.59
CA GLU A 300 7.17 -6.61 10.97
C GLU A 300 8.56 -7.02 10.45
N GLU A 301 8.96 -8.27 10.71
CA GLU A 301 10.23 -8.83 10.22
C GLU A 301 10.31 -8.77 8.70
N LYS A 302 9.21 -9.11 8.01
CA LYS A 302 9.14 -9.09 6.55
C LYS A 302 9.23 -7.68 5.98
N GLU A 303 8.46 -6.73 6.52
CA GLU A 303 8.49 -5.33 6.09
C GLU A 303 9.88 -4.73 6.30
N ARG A 304 10.50 -5.00 7.45
CA ARG A 304 11.88 -4.57 7.74
C ARG A 304 12.87 -5.13 6.74
N ALA A 305 12.81 -6.43 6.43
CA ALA A 305 13.69 -7.05 5.44
C ALA A 305 13.50 -6.47 4.03
N LEU A 306 12.25 -6.22 3.62
CA LEU A 306 11.94 -5.58 2.34
C LEU A 306 12.45 -4.13 2.29
N TYR A 307 12.27 -3.37 3.36
CA TYR A 307 12.79 -2.02 3.49
C TYR A 307 14.32 -1.98 3.35
N MET A 308 15.04 -2.83 4.11
CA MET A 308 16.51 -2.85 4.06
C MET A 308 17.03 -3.15 2.65
N LYS A 309 16.39 -4.10 1.95
CA LYS A 309 16.72 -4.43 0.56
C LYS A 309 16.42 -3.28 -0.41
N ASP A 310 15.28 -2.61 -0.26
CA ASP A 310 14.92 -1.44 -1.07
C ASP A 310 15.89 -0.27 -0.85
N TYR A 311 16.23 0.00 0.42
CA TYR A 311 17.15 1.05 0.81
C TYR A 311 18.56 0.82 0.25
N GLU A 312 19.09 -0.40 0.37
CA GLU A 312 20.40 -0.75 -0.17
C GLU A 312 20.44 -0.56 -1.69
N ARG A 313 19.43 -1.07 -2.43
CA ARG A 313 19.32 -0.89 -3.88
C ARG A 313 19.24 0.59 -4.25
N ARG A 314 18.41 1.36 -3.53
CA ARG A 314 18.23 2.80 -3.77
C ARG A 314 19.57 3.52 -3.68
N VAL A 315 20.26 3.37 -2.55
CA VAL A 315 21.47 4.14 -2.25
C VAL A 315 22.63 3.71 -3.14
N SER A 316 22.77 2.40 -3.40
CA SER A 316 23.91 1.87 -4.17
C SER A 316 23.75 2.02 -5.68
N SER A 317 22.53 1.96 -6.22
CA SER A 317 22.29 1.88 -7.66
C SER A 317 21.31 2.91 -8.19
N ASP A 318 20.09 2.98 -7.64
CA ASP A 318 19.02 3.75 -8.29
C ASP A 318 19.24 5.26 -8.18
N GLU A 319 19.61 5.75 -7.01
CA GLU A 319 19.69 7.20 -6.73
C GLU A 319 20.80 7.91 -7.53
N PRO A 320 22.03 7.39 -7.65
CA PRO A 320 23.05 7.97 -8.53
C PRO A 320 22.58 8.03 -10.00
N LEU A 321 22.00 6.93 -10.49
CA LEU A 321 21.51 6.82 -11.86
C LEU A 321 20.39 7.82 -12.13
N LEU A 322 19.42 7.92 -11.22
CA LEU A 322 18.28 8.84 -11.34
C LEU A 322 18.71 10.31 -11.24
N ARG A 323 19.75 10.63 -10.44
CA ARG A 323 20.30 12.00 -10.38
C ARG A 323 21.01 12.38 -11.67
N GLU A 324 21.85 11.50 -12.22
CA GLU A 324 22.50 11.73 -13.52
C GLU A 324 21.47 11.88 -14.63
N PHE A 325 20.47 11.01 -14.64
CA PHE A 325 19.33 11.09 -15.55
C PHE A 325 18.60 12.43 -15.46
N LEU A 326 18.29 12.92 -14.26
CA LEU A 326 17.59 14.21 -14.10
C LEU A 326 18.37 15.37 -14.70
N VAL A 327 19.68 15.42 -14.46
CA VAL A 327 20.55 16.46 -15.01
C VAL A 327 20.57 16.39 -16.54
N ALA A 328 20.72 15.19 -17.10
CA ALA A 328 20.69 14.98 -18.56
C ALA A 328 19.33 15.36 -19.16
N PHE A 329 18.23 14.97 -18.52
CA PHE A 329 16.87 15.31 -18.92
C PHE A 329 16.66 16.84 -18.91
N ALA A 330 17.04 17.51 -17.82
CA ALA A 330 16.92 18.96 -17.69
C ALA A 330 17.76 19.70 -18.75
N ALA A 331 18.96 19.20 -19.07
CA ALA A 331 19.79 19.77 -20.12
C ALA A 331 19.13 19.63 -21.51
N GLN A 332 18.55 18.47 -21.83
CA GLN A 332 17.83 18.27 -23.09
C GLN A 332 16.59 19.16 -23.20
N VAL A 333 15.84 19.31 -22.11
CA VAL A 333 14.71 20.26 -22.06
C VAL A 333 15.21 21.68 -22.28
N ALA A 334 16.26 22.13 -21.59
CA ALA A 334 16.79 23.48 -21.75
C ALA A 334 17.24 23.79 -23.19
N VAL A 335 17.94 22.85 -23.85
CA VAL A 335 18.33 22.98 -25.26
C VAL A 335 17.10 23.08 -26.16
N GLN A 336 16.06 22.29 -25.90
CA GLN A 336 14.84 22.37 -26.67
C GLN A 336 14.10 23.70 -26.47
N GLU A 337 14.07 24.23 -25.24
CA GLU A 337 13.49 25.55 -24.97
C GLU A 337 14.20 26.67 -25.74
N GLU A 338 15.53 26.63 -25.82
CA GLU A 338 16.31 27.56 -26.65
C GLU A 338 15.99 27.42 -28.15
N ASN A 339 15.85 26.17 -28.63
CA ASN A 339 15.46 25.90 -30.01
C ASN A 339 14.05 26.43 -30.32
N LEU A 340 13.09 26.26 -29.40
CA LEU A 340 11.72 26.78 -29.55
C LEU A 340 11.72 28.31 -29.57
N ALA A 341 12.48 28.96 -28.68
CA ALA A 341 12.62 30.41 -28.66
C ALA A 341 13.22 30.96 -29.99
N THR A 342 14.10 30.19 -30.63
CA THR A 342 14.71 30.54 -31.92
C THR A 342 13.74 30.31 -33.10
N GLN A 343 12.98 29.21 -33.09
CA GLN A 343 12.02 28.89 -34.16
C GLN A 343 10.77 29.78 -34.13
N LEU A 344 10.38 30.24 -32.94
CA LEU A 344 9.23 31.11 -32.71
C LEU A 344 9.74 32.41 -32.07
N PRO A 345 10.37 33.32 -32.84
CA PRO A 345 10.99 34.52 -32.28
C PRO A 345 9.95 35.46 -31.65
N GLY A 346 10.38 36.19 -30.61
CA GLY A 346 9.66 37.31 -29.98
C GLY A 346 9.08 38.31 -31.00
N PRO A 347 7.96 39.01 -30.70
CA PRO A 347 7.70 40.27 -31.40
C PRO A 347 8.95 41.14 -31.36
N GLN A 348 9.27 41.84 -32.45
CA GLN A 348 10.36 42.81 -32.43
C GLN A 348 10.06 43.91 -31.41
N GLU A 349 11.08 44.45 -30.77
CA GLU A 349 10.92 45.49 -29.75
C GLU A 349 10.17 46.70 -30.36
N GLY A 350 8.90 46.90 -29.97
CA GLY A 350 8.01 47.94 -30.51
C GLY A 350 6.91 47.46 -31.49
N GLU A 351 6.85 46.18 -31.83
CA GLU A 351 5.78 45.59 -32.65
C GLU A 351 4.72 44.93 -31.75
N GLU A 352 3.51 45.50 -31.69
CA GLU A 352 2.36 44.86 -31.04
C GLU A 352 1.80 43.78 -31.98
N LEU A 353 2.09 42.51 -31.69
CA LEU A 353 1.45 41.40 -32.39
C LEU A 353 -0.05 41.42 -32.08
N SER A 354 -0.87 41.16 -33.10
CA SER A 354 -2.29 40.88 -32.86
C SER A 354 -2.46 39.73 -31.86
N GLU A 355 -3.50 39.80 -31.02
CA GLU A 355 -3.83 38.75 -30.04
C GLU A 355 -3.92 37.37 -30.72
N ALA A 356 -4.46 37.32 -31.95
CA ALA A 356 -4.54 36.10 -32.76
C ALA A 356 -3.14 35.52 -33.11
N ALA A 357 -2.17 36.38 -33.46
CA ALA A 357 -0.81 35.93 -33.75
C ALA A 357 -0.10 35.44 -32.49
N GLN A 358 -0.31 36.10 -31.35
CA GLN A 358 0.22 35.66 -30.06
C GLN A 358 -0.37 34.31 -29.63
N GLN A 359 -1.68 34.13 -29.79
CA GLN A 359 -2.38 32.87 -29.49
C GLN A 359 -1.91 31.74 -30.40
N GLN A 360 -1.74 31.99 -31.70
CA GLN A 360 -1.22 30.99 -32.65
C GLN A 360 0.20 30.57 -32.29
N ARG A 361 1.05 31.51 -31.87
CA ARG A 361 2.41 31.21 -31.40
C ARG A 361 2.39 30.37 -30.13
N ALA A 362 1.63 30.77 -29.11
CA ALA A 362 1.52 30.02 -27.85
C ALA A 362 1.00 28.59 -28.09
N THR A 363 0.06 28.44 -29.02
CA THR A 363 -0.47 27.13 -29.43
C THR A 363 0.59 26.25 -30.07
N LYS A 364 1.37 26.79 -31.02
CA LYS A 364 2.48 26.07 -31.68
C LYS A 364 3.59 25.72 -30.70
N GLU A 365 3.95 26.64 -29.80
CA GLU A 365 4.94 26.38 -28.75
C GLU A 365 4.49 25.23 -27.85
N ALA A 366 3.25 25.26 -27.36
CA ALA A 366 2.70 24.19 -26.52
C ALA A 366 2.65 22.83 -27.25
N GLU A 367 2.37 22.85 -28.56
CA GLU A 367 2.40 21.65 -29.41
C GLU A 367 3.78 21.01 -29.49
N LEU A 368 4.77 21.81 -29.89
CA LEU A 368 6.14 21.34 -30.09
C LEU A 368 6.77 20.91 -28.76
N ARG A 369 6.50 21.65 -27.68
CA ARG A 369 6.95 21.29 -26.32
C ARG A 369 6.34 19.96 -25.88
N LEU A 370 5.04 19.75 -26.04
CA LEU A 370 4.38 18.49 -25.66
C LEU A 370 4.88 17.31 -26.50
N SER A 371 5.02 17.49 -27.81
CA SER A 371 5.55 16.44 -28.69
C SER A 371 6.96 16.02 -28.27
N PHE A 372 7.85 16.99 -28.06
CA PHE A 372 9.21 16.72 -27.62
C PHE A 372 9.26 15.99 -26.27
N LEU A 373 8.57 16.51 -25.26
CA LEU A 373 8.58 15.91 -23.92
C LEU A 373 8.00 14.50 -23.91
N THR A 374 6.99 14.23 -24.74
CA THR A 374 6.40 12.89 -24.88
C THR A 374 7.42 11.91 -25.47
N THR A 375 8.05 12.27 -26.59
CA THR A 375 9.11 11.43 -27.20
C THR A 375 10.29 11.24 -26.23
N LEU A 376 10.65 12.28 -25.48
CA LEU A 376 11.70 12.21 -24.49
C LEU A 376 11.37 11.22 -23.36
N LEU A 377 10.15 11.29 -22.79
CA LEU A 377 9.70 10.31 -21.80
C LEU A 377 9.70 8.88 -22.36
N VAL A 378 9.20 8.68 -23.58
CA VAL A 378 9.19 7.35 -24.24
C VAL A 378 10.61 6.79 -24.36
N SER A 379 11.58 7.62 -24.78
CA SER A 379 12.98 7.19 -24.91
C SER A 379 13.64 6.80 -23.59
N HIS A 380 13.08 7.23 -22.45
CA HIS A 380 13.62 7.02 -21.11
C HIS A 380 12.74 6.12 -20.22
N ILE A 381 11.76 5.40 -20.79
CA ILE A 381 10.90 4.47 -20.02
C ILE A 381 11.67 3.51 -19.12
N PRO A 382 12.78 2.86 -19.55
CA PRO A 382 13.53 1.94 -18.68
C PRO A 382 14.07 2.62 -17.41
N THR A 383 14.42 3.91 -17.47
CA THR A 383 14.90 4.67 -16.32
C THR A 383 13.72 5.14 -15.46
N LEU A 384 12.62 5.57 -16.06
CA LEU A 384 11.40 5.96 -15.33
C LEU A 384 10.79 4.78 -14.57
N SER A 385 10.86 3.58 -15.14
CA SER A 385 10.29 2.36 -14.54
C SER A 385 11.02 1.90 -13.28
N ILE A 386 12.23 2.40 -13.00
CA ILE A 386 12.96 2.15 -11.74
C ILE A 386 12.09 2.54 -10.54
N ALA A 387 11.31 3.62 -10.65
CA ALA A 387 10.39 4.04 -9.60
C ALA A 387 9.35 2.96 -9.24
N SER A 388 8.88 2.17 -10.22
CA SER A 388 7.92 1.08 -9.98
C SER A 388 8.49 -0.05 -9.13
N THR A 389 9.80 -0.19 -9.09
CA THR A 389 10.45 -1.28 -8.35
C THR A 389 10.52 -1.01 -6.86
N ARG A 390 10.20 0.22 -6.42
CA ARG A 390 10.24 0.66 -5.02
C ARG A 390 9.18 -0.03 -4.19
N VAL A 391 9.60 -0.61 -3.09
CA VAL A 391 8.68 -1.23 -2.12
C VAL A 391 8.14 -0.18 -1.15
N VAL A 392 8.97 0.79 -0.79
CA VAL A 392 8.58 1.91 0.08
C VAL A 392 7.75 2.91 -0.73
N PRO A 393 6.54 3.29 -0.27
CA PRO A 393 5.76 4.33 -0.91
C PRO A 393 6.49 5.67 -0.98
N PHE A 394 6.28 6.44 -2.04
CA PHE A 394 6.79 7.80 -2.10
C PHE A 394 5.99 8.74 -1.18
N LYS A 395 6.60 9.89 -0.80
CA LYS A 395 5.91 10.98 -0.08
C LYS A 395 4.66 11.46 -0.83
N PRO A 396 3.62 11.96 -0.14
CA PRO A 396 2.36 12.37 -0.76
C PRO A 396 2.52 13.33 -1.94
N LEU A 397 3.48 14.25 -1.86
CA LEU A 397 3.83 15.18 -2.94
C LEU A 397 4.11 14.46 -4.27
N VAL A 398 4.98 13.45 -4.22
CA VAL A 398 5.39 12.66 -5.40
C VAL A 398 4.25 11.79 -5.91
N LEU A 399 3.50 11.15 -5.01
CA LEU A 399 2.34 10.33 -5.41
C LEU A 399 1.26 11.17 -6.08
N THR A 400 1.05 12.40 -5.60
CA THR A 400 0.10 13.35 -6.16
C THR A 400 0.52 13.79 -7.57
N THR A 401 1.80 14.07 -7.79
CA THR A 401 2.35 14.34 -9.12
C THR A 401 2.16 13.17 -10.07
N PHE A 402 2.45 11.93 -9.63
CA PHE A 402 2.19 10.75 -10.46
C PHE A 402 0.71 10.59 -10.77
N ALA A 403 -0.18 10.72 -9.78
CA ALA A 403 -1.62 10.62 -9.99
C ALA A 403 -2.12 11.65 -11.02
N ALA A 404 -1.70 12.91 -10.91
CA ALA A 404 -2.03 13.95 -11.89
C ALA A 404 -1.54 13.59 -13.30
N GLY A 405 -0.31 13.11 -13.43
CA GLY A 405 0.22 12.65 -14.73
C GLY A 405 -0.57 11.47 -15.32
N PHE A 406 -0.94 10.48 -14.50
CA PHE A 406 -1.73 9.34 -14.96
C PHE A 406 -3.18 9.70 -15.28
N GLU A 407 -3.80 10.64 -14.56
CA GLU A 407 -5.12 11.17 -14.93
C GLU A 407 -5.10 11.84 -16.32
N LEU A 408 -4.02 12.54 -16.66
CA LEU A 408 -3.81 13.11 -18.00
C LEU A 408 -3.58 12.03 -19.08
N LEU A 409 -3.08 10.85 -18.69
CA LEU A 409 -2.99 9.66 -19.55
C LEU A 409 -4.34 8.91 -19.69
N GLY A 410 -5.40 9.37 -19.02
CA GLY A 410 -6.75 8.81 -19.12
C GLY A 410 -7.11 7.82 -18.01
N TYR A 411 -6.25 7.61 -17.02
CA TYR A 411 -6.58 6.79 -15.85
C TYR A 411 -7.61 7.48 -14.96
N THR A 412 -8.53 6.69 -14.41
CA THR A 412 -9.57 7.19 -13.52
C THR A 412 -9.08 7.30 -12.08
N ARG A 413 -9.71 8.18 -11.30
CA ARG A 413 -9.42 8.28 -9.85
C ARG A 413 -9.59 6.95 -9.11
N ARG A 414 -10.52 6.09 -9.53
CA ARG A 414 -10.72 4.77 -8.91
C ARG A 414 -9.47 3.87 -9.06
N GLU A 415 -8.75 4.03 -10.17
CA GLU A 415 -7.55 3.28 -10.49
C GLU A 415 -6.30 3.85 -9.82
N LEU A 416 -6.32 5.11 -9.37
CA LEU A 416 -5.12 5.78 -8.82
C LEU A 416 -5.21 6.03 -7.31
N PHE A 417 -6.42 6.19 -6.77
CA PHE A 417 -6.65 6.64 -5.40
C PHE A 417 -7.16 5.49 -4.53
N ASN A 418 -6.82 5.55 -3.25
CA ASN A 418 -7.44 4.72 -2.24
C ASN A 418 -8.88 5.23 -2.00
N PRO A 419 -9.91 4.37 -2.17
CA PRO A 419 -11.30 4.81 -2.07
C PRO A 419 -11.71 5.25 -0.66
N ALA A 420 -11.00 4.78 0.38
CA ALA A 420 -11.29 5.13 1.76
C ALA A 420 -10.63 6.45 2.20
N THR A 421 -9.39 6.68 1.79
CA THR A 421 -8.64 7.89 2.20
C THR A 421 -8.73 9.02 1.19
N GLY A 422 -9.20 8.77 -0.03
CA GLY A 422 -9.20 9.77 -1.12
C GLY A 422 -7.80 10.24 -1.52
N GLN A 423 -6.74 9.57 -1.05
CA GLN A 423 -5.35 9.89 -1.35
C GLN A 423 -4.80 8.97 -2.46
N PRO A 424 -3.83 9.44 -3.26
CA PRO A 424 -3.10 8.61 -4.20
C PRO A 424 -2.54 7.35 -3.53
N SER A 425 -2.73 6.18 -4.16
CA SER A 425 -2.31 4.89 -3.60
C SER A 425 -1.08 4.36 -4.32
N TRP A 426 0.02 4.18 -3.60
CA TRP A 426 1.23 3.61 -4.19
C TRP A 426 1.01 2.20 -4.74
N ASP A 427 0.25 1.35 -4.02
CA ASP A 427 -0.10 -0.01 -4.45
C ASP A 427 -0.78 -0.03 -5.83
N LYS A 428 -1.52 1.04 -6.17
CA LYS A 428 -2.18 1.20 -7.46
C LYS A 428 -1.32 1.90 -8.51
N ILE A 429 -0.51 2.87 -8.12
CA ILE A 429 0.33 3.67 -9.02
C ILE A 429 1.59 2.91 -9.45
N ALA A 430 2.23 2.16 -8.56
CA ALA A 430 3.49 1.48 -8.84
C ALA A 430 3.41 0.54 -10.06
N PRO A 431 2.38 -0.31 -10.22
CA PRO A 431 2.24 -1.16 -11.40
C PRO A 431 2.12 -0.39 -12.72
N LEU A 432 1.55 0.82 -12.69
CA LEU A 432 1.38 1.68 -13.88
C LEU A 432 2.70 2.32 -14.33
N LEU A 433 3.64 2.50 -13.39
CA LEU A 433 5.01 2.93 -13.68
C LEU A 433 5.89 1.79 -14.19
N GLY A 434 5.42 0.53 -14.14
CA GLY A 434 6.16 -0.61 -14.68
C GLY A 434 6.40 -0.46 -16.18
N GLU A 435 7.55 -0.92 -16.66
CA GLU A 435 8.03 -0.69 -18.03
C GLU A 435 6.97 -1.05 -19.10
N ALA A 436 6.32 -2.21 -18.97
CA ALA A 436 5.30 -2.65 -19.92
C ALA A 436 4.07 -1.73 -19.95
N MET A 437 3.55 -1.36 -18.77
CA MET A 437 2.36 -0.51 -18.65
C MET A 437 2.68 0.92 -19.10
N LEU A 438 3.81 1.48 -18.66
CA LEU A 438 4.23 2.82 -19.01
C LEU A 438 4.50 2.95 -20.52
N THR A 439 5.13 1.94 -21.14
CA THR A 439 5.32 1.85 -22.60
C THR A 439 3.98 1.88 -23.33
N ALA A 440 3.04 1.03 -22.92
CA ALA A 440 1.73 0.98 -23.56
C ALA A 440 0.99 2.33 -23.47
N CYS A 441 1.05 2.99 -22.31
CA CYS A 441 0.38 4.27 -22.08
C CYS A 441 0.99 5.40 -22.90
N LEU A 442 2.31 5.58 -22.82
CA LEU A 442 2.98 6.68 -23.50
C LEU A 442 2.94 6.52 -25.03
N ASN A 443 3.04 5.30 -25.56
CA ASN A 443 2.89 5.06 -27.00
C ASN A 443 1.45 5.32 -27.47
N THR A 444 0.45 4.98 -26.65
CA THR A 444 -0.96 5.31 -26.96
C THR A 444 -1.17 6.83 -26.97
N PHE A 445 -0.54 7.55 -26.03
CA PHE A 445 -0.58 9.01 -25.99
C PHE A 445 0.15 9.63 -27.21
N GLU A 446 1.32 9.11 -27.59
CA GLU A 446 2.07 9.56 -28.78
C GLU A 446 1.28 9.33 -30.08
N ALA A 447 0.61 8.19 -30.22
CA ALA A 447 -0.30 7.94 -31.34
C ALA A 447 -1.48 8.92 -31.37
N SER A 448 -1.98 9.30 -30.20
CA SER A 448 -3.00 10.34 -30.06
C SER A 448 -2.48 11.70 -30.52
N LEU A 449 -1.24 12.07 -30.19
CA LEU A 449 -0.60 13.29 -30.70
C LEU A 449 -0.48 13.27 -32.23
N THR A 450 -0.07 12.16 -32.82
CA THR A 450 0.00 12.01 -34.29
C THR A 450 -1.38 12.22 -34.92
N THR A 451 -2.43 11.69 -34.29
CA THR A 451 -3.82 11.90 -34.73
C THR A 451 -4.24 13.37 -34.61
N THR A 452 -3.85 14.06 -33.53
CA THR A 452 -4.14 15.50 -33.37
C THR A 452 -3.50 16.35 -34.45
N VAL A 453 -2.27 16.02 -34.89
CA VAL A 453 -1.59 16.71 -35.99
C VAL A 453 -2.33 16.49 -37.31
N ALA A 454 -2.69 15.24 -37.62
CA ALA A 454 -3.45 14.93 -38.84
C ALA A 454 -4.82 15.63 -38.89
N LEU A 455 -5.51 15.74 -37.74
CA LEU A 455 -6.77 16.48 -37.63
C LEU A 455 -6.57 18.00 -37.78
N ALA A 456 -5.48 18.55 -37.25
CA ALA A 456 -5.15 19.97 -37.40
C ALA A 456 -4.83 20.35 -38.86
N GLU A 457 -4.22 19.44 -39.63
CA GLU A 457 -4.02 19.61 -41.06
C GLU A 457 -5.33 19.59 -41.85
N ALA A 458 -6.33 18.81 -41.39
CA ALA A 458 -7.63 18.71 -42.03
C ALA A 458 -8.54 19.92 -41.74
N ASP A 459 -8.61 20.35 -40.47
CA ASP A 459 -9.50 21.44 -40.03
C ASP A 459 -9.05 22.03 -38.68
N SER A 460 -8.12 22.99 -38.71
CA SER A 460 -7.62 23.70 -37.52
C SER A 460 -8.30 25.04 -37.25
N THR A 461 -9.20 25.48 -38.13
CA THR A 461 -9.82 26.80 -38.05
C THR A 461 -11.28 26.76 -37.60
N SER A 462 -12.00 25.66 -37.82
CA SER A 462 -13.38 25.54 -37.36
C SER A 462 -13.46 25.14 -35.89
N ALA A 463 -14.54 25.55 -35.22
CA ALA A 463 -14.83 25.12 -33.85
C ALA A 463 -15.04 23.60 -33.75
N ALA A 464 -15.59 22.98 -34.80
CA ALA A 464 -15.81 21.54 -34.86
C ALA A 464 -14.48 20.77 -34.96
N GLY A 465 -13.56 21.21 -35.81
CA GLY A 465 -12.23 20.64 -35.99
C GLY A 465 -11.39 20.73 -34.71
N LEU A 466 -11.36 21.89 -34.07
CA LEU A 466 -10.65 22.09 -32.80
C LEU A 466 -11.20 21.22 -31.65
N ARG A 467 -12.53 21.03 -31.59
CA ARG A 467 -13.13 20.08 -30.64
C ARG A 467 -12.76 18.64 -30.95
N ALA A 468 -12.65 18.26 -32.22
CA ALA A 468 -12.21 16.92 -32.62
C ALA A 468 -10.75 16.68 -32.20
N ILE A 469 -9.86 17.64 -32.45
CA ILE A 469 -8.47 17.63 -31.99
C ILE A 469 -8.42 17.50 -30.46
N ARG A 470 -9.20 18.31 -29.73
CA ARG A 470 -9.26 18.25 -28.27
C ARG A 470 -9.73 16.89 -27.75
N LYS A 471 -10.72 16.26 -28.40
CA LYS A 471 -11.24 14.93 -28.05
C LYS A 471 -10.28 13.79 -28.36
N ALA A 472 -9.35 13.99 -29.29
CA ALA A 472 -8.32 13.00 -29.60
C ALA A 472 -7.25 12.90 -28.50
N LEU A 473 -7.08 13.93 -27.66
CA LEU A 473 -6.21 13.86 -26.48
C LEU A 473 -6.87 13.02 -25.36
N PRO A 474 -6.17 12.04 -24.76
CA PRO A 474 -6.70 11.24 -23.65
C PRO A 474 -7.09 12.07 -22.42
N ALA A 475 -6.41 13.19 -22.19
CA ALA A 475 -6.63 14.07 -21.05
C ALA A 475 -8.02 14.72 -21.11
N THR A 476 -8.98 14.30 -20.27
CA THR A 476 -10.31 14.92 -20.22
C THR A 476 -10.27 16.36 -19.67
N ALA A 477 -11.28 17.19 -19.94
CA ALA A 477 -11.33 18.56 -19.40
C ALA A 477 -11.32 18.59 -17.86
N ALA A 478 -12.02 17.65 -17.22
CA ALA A 478 -12.01 17.49 -15.77
C ALA A 478 -10.61 17.11 -15.24
N ALA A 479 -9.93 16.15 -15.89
CA ALA A 479 -8.58 15.76 -15.52
C ALA A 479 -7.58 16.93 -15.67
N VAL A 480 -7.68 17.71 -16.75
CA VAL A 480 -6.82 18.89 -16.98
C VAL A 480 -7.03 19.94 -15.89
N SER A 481 -8.29 20.29 -15.58
CA SER A 481 -8.60 21.27 -14.53
C SER A 481 -8.09 20.83 -13.16
N GLN A 482 -8.29 19.55 -12.83
CA GLN A 482 -7.86 18.99 -11.55
C GLN A 482 -6.34 18.93 -11.46
N ALA A 483 -5.66 18.38 -12.47
CA ALA A 483 -4.21 18.32 -12.52
C ALA A 483 -3.58 19.71 -12.44
N LYS A 484 -4.15 20.72 -13.12
CA LYS A 484 -3.70 22.11 -13.03
C LYS A 484 -3.78 22.64 -11.60
N GLN A 485 -4.92 22.47 -10.93
CA GLN A 485 -5.08 22.90 -9.54
C GLN A 485 -4.06 22.21 -8.63
N THR A 486 -3.96 20.89 -8.73
CA THR A 486 -3.06 20.08 -7.92
C THR A 486 -1.58 20.43 -8.15
N LEU A 487 -1.15 20.55 -9.41
CA LEU A 487 0.25 20.84 -9.72
C LEU A 487 0.64 22.30 -9.43
N ALA A 488 -0.31 23.24 -9.42
CA ALA A 488 -0.04 24.64 -9.04
C ALA A 488 0.36 24.79 -7.57
N GLU A 489 -0.03 23.85 -6.71
CA GLU A 489 0.33 23.81 -5.28
C GLU A 489 1.71 23.17 -5.04
N ILE A 490 2.32 22.58 -6.07
CA ILE A 490 3.58 21.83 -5.98
C ILE A 490 4.72 22.68 -6.52
N SER A 491 5.70 22.99 -5.68
CA SER A 491 6.94 23.64 -6.12
C SER A 491 7.78 22.67 -6.96
N LYS A 492 8.28 23.17 -8.11
CA LYS A 492 9.21 22.41 -8.96
C LYS A 492 10.50 22.04 -8.18
N ALA A 493 10.99 22.90 -7.30
CA ALA A 493 12.20 22.61 -6.54
C ALA A 493 11.98 21.44 -5.56
N ASP A 494 10.80 21.38 -4.95
CA ASP A 494 10.45 20.32 -3.99
C ASP A 494 10.29 18.97 -4.69
N ILE A 495 9.68 18.95 -5.89
CA ILE A 495 9.56 17.72 -6.66
C ILE A 495 10.90 17.24 -7.23
N ASP A 496 11.77 18.17 -7.68
CA ASP A 496 13.13 17.87 -8.16
C ASP A 496 13.97 17.21 -7.05
N ALA A 497 13.84 17.71 -5.81
CA ALA A 497 14.52 17.14 -4.65
C ALA A 497 13.92 15.79 -4.21
N ALA A 498 12.59 15.63 -4.31
CA ALA A 498 11.91 14.44 -3.81
C ALA A 498 12.00 13.23 -4.74
N SER A 499 11.90 13.43 -6.07
CA SER A 499 11.95 12.33 -7.04
C SER A 499 12.26 12.80 -8.47
N PRO A 500 13.43 12.44 -9.02
CA PRO A 500 13.75 12.66 -10.43
C PRO A 500 12.68 12.22 -11.43
N VAL A 501 12.10 11.03 -11.22
CA VAL A 501 11.06 10.48 -12.10
C VAL A 501 9.79 11.33 -12.03
N ALA A 502 9.42 11.79 -10.84
CA ALA A 502 8.26 12.65 -10.66
C ALA A 502 8.47 14.04 -11.27
N SER A 503 9.68 14.58 -11.23
CA SER A 503 10.04 15.83 -11.92
C SER A 503 9.81 15.72 -13.43
N CYS A 504 10.25 14.63 -14.07
CA CYS A 504 10.00 14.40 -15.49
C CYS A 504 8.50 14.37 -15.82
N ILE A 505 7.71 13.64 -15.01
CA ILE A 505 6.24 13.57 -15.17
C ILE A 505 5.57 14.92 -14.88
N TYR A 506 6.07 15.70 -13.92
CA TYR A 506 5.59 17.04 -13.60
C TYR A 506 5.73 17.98 -14.81
N VAL A 507 6.94 18.07 -15.39
CA VAL A 507 7.22 18.93 -16.55
C VAL A 507 6.38 18.53 -17.76
N TRP A 508 6.26 17.22 -18.02
CA TRP A 508 5.39 16.72 -19.07
C TRP A 508 3.92 17.06 -18.83
N SER A 509 3.42 16.88 -17.60
CA SER A 509 2.03 17.17 -17.23
C SER A 509 1.67 18.64 -17.46
N LEU A 510 2.59 19.56 -17.13
CA LEU A 510 2.39 20.99 -17.42
C LEU A 510 2.27 21.27 -18.92
N ALA A 511 3.05 20.59 -19.76
CA ALA A 511 2.95 20.74 -21.21
C ALA A 511 1.61 20.18 -21.76
N VAL A 512 1.12 19.06 -21.21
CA VAL A 512 -0.20 18.52 -21.56
C VAL A 512 -1.31 19.52 -21.20
N ILE A 513 -1.26 20.07 -19.98
CA ILE A 513 -2.23 21.08 -19.51
C ILE A 513 -2.21 22.29 -20.43
N ALA A 514 -1.04 22.87 -20.69
CA ALA A 514 -0.91 24.05 -21.57
C ALA A 514 -1.48 23.81 -22.97
N ARG A 515 -1.21 22.64 -23.58
CA ARG A 515 -1.77 22.30 -24.89
C ARG A 515 -3.28 22.13 -24.85
N ALA A 516 -3.81 21.44 -23.83
CA ALA A 516 -5.24 21.20 -23.71
C ALA A 516 -6.03 22.50 -23.46
N GLU A 517 -5.48 23.43 -22.68
CA GLU A 517 -6.08 24.75 -22.45
C GLU A 517 -6.07 25.60 -23.73
N ASN A 518 -4.95 25.63 -24.46
CA ASN A 518 -4.86 26.36 -25.73
C ASN A 518 -5.88 25.86 -26.76
N LEU A 519 -6.03 24.54 -26.90
CA LEU A 519 -7.04 23.95 -27.81
C LEU A 519 -8.48 24.31 -27.39
N THR A 520 -8.75 24.38 -26.09
CA THR A 520 -10.07 24.73 -25.56
C THR A 520 -10.38 26.20 -25.83
N ALA A 521 -9.44 27.10 -25.53
CA ALA A 521 -9.57 28.53 -25.80
C ALA A 521 -9.75 28.83 -27.30
N MET A 522 -8.99 28.16 -28.17
CA MET A 522 -9.16 28.29 -29.62
C MET A 522 -10.53 27.81 -30.09
N ALA A 523 -11.03 26.69 -29.56
CA ALA A 523 -12.34 26.15 -29.94
C ALA A 523 -13.48 27.09 -29.51
N GLU A 524 -13.36 27.74 -28.36
CA GLU A 524 -14.31 28.74 -27.87
C GLU A 524 -14.28 30.00 -28.72
N GLN A 525 -13.09 30.51 -29.05
CA GLN A 525 -12.92 31.67 -29.92
C GLN A 525 -13.45 31.40 -31.34
N ALA A 526 -13.15 30.23 -31.91
CA ALA A 526 -13.67 29.85 -33.23
C ALA A 526 -15.20 29.76 -33.21
N GLN A 527 -15.80 29.24 -32.13
CA GLN A 527 -17.25 29.20 -32.00
C GLN A 527 -17.86 30.60 -31.92
N GLN A 528 -17.24 31.52 -31.16
CA GLN A 528 -17.70 32.90 -31.07
C GLN A 528 -17.69 33.58 -32.45
N LEU A 529 -16.62 33.40 -33.22
CA LEU A 529 -16.52 33.95 -34.58
C LEU A 529 -17.55 33.33 -35.54
N GLU A 530 -17.80 32.03 -35.43
CA GLU A 530 -18.85 31.34 -36.20
C GLU A 530 -20.25 31.87 -35.85
N ASP A 531 -20.53 32.09 -34.56
CA ASP A 531 -21.80 32.61 -34.06
C ASP A 531 -22.01 34.08 -34.48
N GLU A 532 -20.96 34.91 -34.39
CA GLU A 532 -20.97 36.30 -34.87
C GLU A 532 -21.19 36.39 -36.38
N ALA A 533 -20.52 35.54 -37.16
CA ALA A 533 -20.71 35.48 -38.61
C ALA A 533 -22.14 35.01 -38.97
N ALA A 534 -22.69 34.04 -38.23
CA ALA A 534 -24.07 33.60 -38.40
C ALA A 534 -25.09 34.69 -38.05
N ALA A 535 -24.86 35.43 -36.96
CA ALA A 535 -25.69 36.55 -36.55
C ALA A 535 -25.66 37.69 -37.58
N ALA A 536 -24.47 38.07 -38.06
CA ALA A 536 -24.30 39.08 -39.10
C ALA A 536 -24.96 38.65 -40.43
N ALA A 537 -24.88 37.37 -40.80
CA ALA A 537 -25.56 36.84 -41.98
C ALA A 537 -27.09 36.87 -41.81
N ALA A 538 -27.61 36.57 -40.61
CA ALA A 538 -29.03 36.65 -40.31
C ALA A 538 -29.54 38.11 -40.33
N GLU A 539 -28.77 39.06 -39.81
CA GLU A 539 -29.08 40.49 -39.87
C GLU A 539 -29.08 41.00 -41.31
N ALA A 540 -28.08 40.62 -42.11
CA ALA A 540 -28.02 40.96 -43.53
C ALA A 540 -29.19 40.36 -44.32
N ALA A 541 -29.59 39.13 -44.02
CA ALA A 541 -30.75 38.49 -44.64
C ALA A 541 -32.07 39.19 -44.24
N ALA A 542 -32.21 39.61 -42.98
CA ALA A 542 -33.37 40.37 -42.52
C ALA A 542 -33.45 41.76 -43.16
N ALA A 543 -32.32 42.45 -43.32
CA ALA A 543 -32.24 43.74 -44.00
C ALA A 543 -32.60 43.61 -45.49
N ALA A 544 -32.19 42.53 -46.16
CA ALA A 544 -32.56 42.26 -47.55
C ALA A 544 -34.06 41.97 -47.72
N ALA A 545 -34.66 41.23 -46.79
CA ALA A 545 -36.10 40.90 -46.84
C ALA A 545 -37.00 42.11 -46.52
N GLY A 546 -36.55 43.05 -45.68
CA GLY A 546 -37.31 44.26 -45.36
C GLY A 546 -37.29 45.35 -46.45
N GLY A 547 -36.50 45.16 -47.52
CA GLY A 547 -36.37 46.13 -48.62
C GLY A 547 -37.38 45.99 -49.75
N ASP A 548 -38.18 44.90 -49.79
CA ASP A 548 -39.14 44.61 -50.87
C ASP A 548 -40.59 45.06 -50.57
N ASP A 549 -40.87 45.55 -49.35
CA ASP A 549 -42.19 46.05 -48.91
C ASP A 549 -42.27 47.60 -48.85
N ALA A 550 -41.28 48.31 -49.39
CA ALA A 550 -41.25 49.76 -49.57
C ALA A 550 -41.20 50.13 -51.06
#